data_AF-A0A6G1IV74-F1
#
_entry.id   AF-A0A6G1IV74-F1
#
_cell.length_a   1.000
_cell.length_b   1.000
_cell.length_c   1.000
_cell.angle_alpha   90.00
_cell.angle_beta   90.00
_cell.angle_gamma   90.00
#
_symmetry.space_group_name_H-M   'P 1'
#
loop_
_entity.id
_entity.type
_entity.pdbx_description
1 polymer ?
#
loop_
_entity_poly.entity_id
_entity_poly.type
_entity_poly.pdbx_seq_one_letter_code
_entity_poly.pdbx_strand_id
1 'polypeptide(L)' 'WLANSPDLNPIENVWQMLKYKLGKRFPKTDAEVRQFLQEEWEKIEVVDYKKYIRSMRERCWAVIQAGGGHTKW' A
#
# COMPACT_ATOMS: atom_id res chain seq x y z
N TRP A 1 1.38 -16.80 1.39
CA TRP A 1 1.83 -15.74 0.48
C TRP A 1 2.14 -16.40 -0.85
N LEU A 2 1.49 -16.03 -1.95
CA LEU A 2 1.88 -16.55 -3.27
C LEU A 2 3.12 -15.78 -3.75
N ALA A 3 4.08 -16.49 -4.32
CA ALA A 3 5.24 -15.85 -4.96
C ALA A 3 4.74 -14.98 -6.13
N ASN A 4 5.31 -13.77 -6.29
CA ASN A 4 5.00 -12.83 -7.38
C ASN A 4 3.56 -12.26 -7.42
N SER A 5 2.83 -12.21 -6.30
CA SER A 5 1.51 -11.55 -6.24
C SER A 5 1.52 -10.31 -5.33
N PRO A 6 2.22 -9.22 -5.70
CA PRO A 6 2.17 -7.96 -4.94
C PRO A 6 0.75 -7.38 -4.88
N ASP A 7 -0.09 -7.66 -5.89
CA ASP A 7 -1.50 -7.30 -6.01
C ASP A 7 -2.33 -7.78 -4.79
N LEU A 8 -1.90 -8.89 -4.18
CA LEU A 8 -2.52 -9.51 -3.01
C LEU A 8 -1.93 -9.02 -1.69
N ASN A 9 -1.05 -8.01 -1.70
CA ASN A 9 -0.45 -7.44 -0.50
C ASN A 9 -1.12 -6.14 -0.10
N PRO A 10 -1.97 -6.13 0.95
CA PRO A 10 -2.56 -4.89 1.44
C PRO A 10 -1.48 -3.86 1.81
N ILE A 11 -0.29 -4.30 2.24
CA ILE A 11 0.78 -3.41 2.68
C ILE A 11 1.36 -2.56 1.55
N GLU A 12 1.34 -3.03 0.30
CA GLU A 12 1.86 -2.27 -0.84
C GLU A 12 1.02 -1.00 -1.06
N ASN A 13 -0.29 -1.09 -0.83
CA ASN A 13 -1.17 0.08 -0.87
C ASN A 13 -0.85 1.08 0.26
N VAL A 14 -0.47 0.59 1.44
CA VAL A 14 -0.04 1.44 2.56
C VAL A 14 1.30 2.12 2.25
N TRP A 15 2.24 1.39 1.65
CA TRP A 15 3.51 1.96 1.18
C TRP A 15 3.31 3.03 0.11
N GLN A 16 2.40 2.81 -0.84
CA GLN A 16 2.06 3.81 -1.85
C GLN A 16 1.46 5.09 -1.22
N MET A 17 0.57 4.92 -0.23
CA MET A 17 0.01 6.05 0.52
C MET A 17 1.09 6.84 1.26
N LEU A 18 2.03 6.17 1.93
CA LEU A 18 3.15 6.81 2.63
C LEU A 18 4.06 7.57 1.67
N LYS A 19 4.42 6.96 0.54
CA LYS A 19 5.22 7.64 -0.51
C LYS A 19 4.53 8.90 -1.01
N TYR A 20 3.21 8.86 -1.21
CA TYR A 20 2.43 10.02 -1.61
C TYR A 20 2.43 11.13 -0.54
N LYS A 21 2.18 10.78 0.73
CA LYS A 21 2.22 11.75 1.85
C LYS A 21 3.61 12.35 2.04
N LEU A 22 4.66 11.52 1.98
CA LEU A 22 6.05 11.95 2.07
C LEU A 22 6.43 12.89 0.93
N GLY A 23 6.03 12.58 -0.31
CA GLY A 23 6.28 13.41 -1.49
C GLY A 23 5.70 14.82 -1.36
N LYS A 24 4.56 14.99 -0.68
CA LYS A 24 3.96 16.32 -0.41
C LYS A 24 4.79 17.17 0.55
N ARG A 25 5.65 16.56 1.36
CA ARG A 25 6.51 17.28 2.31
C ARG A 25 7.84 17.73 1.71
N PHE A 26 8.14 17.30 0.48
CA PHE A 26 9.35 17.66 -0.26
C PHE A 26 10.63 17.57 0.59
N PRO A 27 10.92 16.43 1.24
CA PRO A 27 12.15 16.26 1.99
C PRO A 27 13.37 16.44 1.06
N LYS A 28 14.41 17.10 1.56
CA LYS A 28 15.64 17.40 0.82
C LYS A 28 16.83 16.58 1.30
N THR A 29 16.71 15.95 2.46
CA THR A 29 17.76 15.16 3.10
C THR A 29 17.24 13.81 3.58
N ASP A 30 18.13 12.83 3.72
CA ASP A 30 17.79 11.51 4.27
C ASP A 30 17.26 11.60 5.71
N ALA A 31 17.71 12.59 6.48
CA ALA A 31 17.22 12.85 7.83
C ALA A 31 15.75 13.30 7.81
N GLU A 32 15.41 14.26 6.94
CA GLU A 32 14.01 14.70 6.75
C GLU A 32 13.14 13.56 6.22
N VAL A 33 13.64 12.72 5.31
CA VAL A 33 12.92 11.53 4.83
C VAL A 33 12.53 10.63 6.00
N ARG A 34 13.49 10.27 6.86
CA ARG A 34 13.25 9.39 8.01
C ARG A 34 12.26 10.01 9.01
N GLN A 35 12.46 11.28 9.35
CA GLN A 35 11.59 11.99 10.26
C GLN A 35 10.16 12.07 9.72
N PHE A 36 9.99 12.54 8.49
CA PHE A 36 8.68 12.71 7.89
C PHE A 36 7.98 11.37 7.66
N LEU A 37 8.72 10.32 7.31
CA LEU A 37 8.16 8.98 7.18
C LEU A 37 7.57 8.50 8.51
N GLN A 38 8.28 8.70 9.62
CA GLN A 38 7.80 8.33 10.94
C GLN A 38 6.57 9.16 11.36
N GLU A 39 6.61 10.47 11.17
CA GLU A 39 5.48 11.36 11.45
C GLU A 39 4.23 11.00 10.62
N GLU A 40 4.40 10.69 9.33
CA GLU A 40 3.28 10.31 8.46
C GLU A 40 2.76 8.90 8.76
N TRP A 41 3.63 7.99 9.22
CA TRP A 41 3.26 6.65 9.68
C TRP A 41 2.39 6.71 10.93
N GLU A 42 2.78 7.52 11.92
CA GLU A 42 2.03 7.68 13.18
C GLU A 42 0.64 8.30 12.97
N LYS A 43 0.45 9.07 11.89
CA LYS A 43 -0.85 9.65 11.50
C LYS A 43 -1.77 8.67 10.75
N ILE A 44 -1.31 7.46 10.42
CA ILE A 44 -2.16 6.49 9.72
C ILE A 44 -3.18 5.93 10.70
N GLU A 45 -4.46 6.10 10.37
CA GLU A 45 -5.54 5.50 11.11
C GLU A 45 -6.09 4.26 10.41
N VAL A 46 -6.81 3.41 11.15
CA VAL A 46 -7.48 2.21 10.62
C VAL A 46 -8.35 2.55 9.40
N VAL A 47 -9.00 3.70 9.41
CA VAL A 47 -9.88 4.16 8.32
C VAL A 47 -9.13 4.32 6.99
N ASP A 48 -7.85 4.72 7.02
CA ASP A 48 -7.05 5.00 5.83
C ASP A 48 -6.81 3.75 4.98
N TYR A 49 -6.58 2.61 5.63
CA TYR A 49 -6.24 1.35 4.98
C TYR A 49 -7.37 0.31 4.99
N LYS A 50 -8.47 0.55 5.72
CA LYS A 50 -9.64 -0.35 5.77
C LYS A 50 -10.21 -0.67 4.39
N LYS A 51 -10.16 0.30 3.47
CA LYS A 51 -10.59 0.10 2.07
C LYS A 51 -9.77 -0.95 1.32
N TYR A 52 -8.46 -1.02 1.59
CA TYR A 52 -7.56 -2.00 0.96
C TYR A 52 -7.87 -3.42 1.46
N ILE A 53 -8.10 -3.56 2.77
CA ILE A 53 -8.53 -4.83 3.37
C ILE A 53 -9.87 -5.29 2.80
N ARG A 54 -10.86 -4.38 2.71
CA ARG A 54 -12.19 -4.70 2.17
C ARG A 54 -12.12 -5.23 0.73
N SER A 55 -11.23 -4.67 -0.09
CA SER A 55 -11.05 -5.08 -1.50
C SER A 55 -10.35 -6.43 -1.69
N MET A 56 -9.79 -7.02 -0.62
CA MET A 56 -8.98 -8.25 -0.76
C MET A 56 -9.78 -9.43 -1.29
N ARG A 57 -11.05 -9.53 -0.91
CA ARG A 57 -11.91 -10.61 -1.41
C ARG A 57 -12.07 -10.51 -2.94
N GLU A 58 -12.33 -9.31 -3.44
CA GLU A 58 -12.49 -9.05 -4.87
C GLU A 58 -11.17 -9.25 -5.64
N ARG A 59 -10.02 -8.88 -5.04
CA ARG A 59 -8.68 -9.12 -5.60
C ARG A 59 -8.39 -10.62 -5.72
N CYS A 60 -8.60 -11.39 -4.64
CA CYS A 60 -8.44 -12.84 -4.66
C CYS A 60 -9.33 -13.49 -5.71
N TRP A 61 -10.59 -13.03 -5.84
CA TRP A 61 -11.51 -13.55 -6.84
C TRP A 61 -11.03 -13.22 -8.26
N ALA A 62 -10.50 -12.02 -8.51
CA ALA A 62 -9.92 -11.65 -9.80
C ALA A 62 -8.72 -12.53 -10.17
N VAL A 63 -7.84 -12.88 -9.22
CA VAL A 63 -6.72 -13.80 -9.45
C VAL A 63 -7.22 -15.21 -9.80
N ILE A 64 -8.27 -15.69 -9.11
CA ILE A 64 -8.90 -16.98 -9.43
C ILE A 64 -9.45 -16.97 -10.86
N GLN A 65 -10.18 -15.91 -11.25
CA GLN A 65 -10.72 -15.77 -12.60
C GLN A 65 -9.61 -15.65 -13.67
N ALA A 66 -8.47 -15.07 -13.32
CA ALA A 66 -7.30 -14.97 -14.18
C ALA A 66 -6.45 -16.27 -14.21
N GLY A 67 -6.88 -17.34 -13.53
CA GLY A 67 -6.12 -18.59 -13.47
C GLY A 67 -4.75 -18.44 -12.78
N GLY A 68 -4.61 -17.48 -11.86
CA GLY A 68 -3.34 -17.14 -11.22
C GLY A 68 -2.51 -16.08 -11.96
N GLY A 69 -2.99 -15.54 -13.07
CA GLY A 69 -2.35 -14.46 -13.82
C GLY A 69 -2.52 -13.06 -13.21
N HIS A 70 -1.91 -12.06 -13.86
CA HIS A 70 -1.97 -10.65 -13.44
C HIS A 70 -3.38 -10.09 -13.44
N THR A 71 -3.65 -9.20 -12.49
CA THR A 71 -4.92 -8.48 -12.39
C THR A 71 -4.73 -6.97 -12.50
N LYS A 72 -5.81 -6.21 -12.49
CA LYS A 72 -5.77 -4.73 -12.49
C LYS A 72 -5.36 -4.10 -11.14
N TRP A 73 -5.10 -4.93 -10.12
CA TRP A 73 -4.98 -4.54 -8.72
C TRP A 73 -3.55 -4.45 -8.22
#